data_AF-A0A8B7JF68-F1
#
_entry.id   AF-A0A8B7JF68-F1
#
_cell.length_a   1.000
_cell.length_b   1.000
_cell.length_c   1.000
_cell.angle_alpha   90.00
_cell.angle_beta   90.00
_cell.angle_gamma   90.00
#
_symmetry.space_group_name_H-M   'P 1'
#
loop_
_entity.id
_entity.type
_entity.pdbx_description
1 polymer ?
#
loop_
_entity_poly.entity_id
_entity_poly.type
_entity_poly.pdbx_seq_one_letter_code
_entity_poly.pdbx_strand_id
1 'polypeptide(L)'
;MQASEDLLKEHYIDLKDWPFYDGLVQYMHSGPIVAMVWEGLNVIKTGRVMLGETNPIDSKPGAIRGDLCIQVGRNIIHGSDSVD
;
A
#
# COMPACT_ATOMS: atom_id res chain seq x y z
N MET A 1 -3.64 14.73 1.57
CA MET A 1 -4.91 14.89 0.80
C MET A 1 -5.92 13.87 1.28
N GLN A 2 -7.21 14.10 1.11
CA GLN A 2 -8.24 13.07 1.34
C GLN A 2 -8.61 12.48 -0.03
N ALA A 3 -8.33 11.19 -0.25
CA ALA A 3 -8.75 10.52 -1.48
C ALA A 3 -10.26 10.25 -1.41
N SER A 4 -10.97 10.37 -2.54
CA SER A 4 -12.39 10.01 -2.61
C SER A 4 -12.55 8.49 -2.65
N GLU A 5 -13.71 8.01 -2.20
CA GLU A 5 -14.03 6.57 -2.26
C GLU A 5 -14.01 6.04 -3.69
N ASP A 6 -14.53 6.81 -4.67
CA ASP A 6 -14.54 6.41 -6.09
C ASP A 6 -13.13 6.23 -6.66
N LEU A 7 -12.21 7.16 -6.33
CA LEU A 7 -10.81 7.06 -6.76
C LEU A 7 -10.14 5.82 -6.13
N LEU A 8 -10.42 5.51 -4.87
CA LEU A 8 -9.87 4.34 -4.21
C LEU A 8 -10.43 3.02 -4.77
N LYS A 9 -11.71 3.01 -5.17
CA LYS A 9 -12.31 1.86 -5.86
C LYS A 9 -11.67 1.62 -7.22
N GLU A 10 -11.44 2.69 -7.98
CA GLU A 10 -10.72 2.60 -9.25
C GLU A 10 -9.28 2.13 -9.05
N HIS A 11 -8.57 2.70 -8.08
CA HIS A 11 -7.18 2.35 -7.75
C HIS A 11 -7.00 0.87 -7.34
N TYR A 12 -7.98 0.28 -6.67
CA TYR A 12 -7.94 -1.11 -6.22
C TYR A 12 -8.83 -2.06 -7.03
N ILE A 13 -9.22 -1.68 -8.26
CA ILE A 13 -10.22 -2.41 -9.05
C ILE A 13 -9.87 -3.89 -9.28
N ASP A 14 -8.59 -4.21 -9.39
CA ASP A 14 -8.08 -5.58 -9.57
C ASP A 14 -8.36 -6.48 -8.37
N LEU A 15 -8.67 -5.89 -7.22
CA LEU A 15 -8.97 -6.59 -5.96
C LEU A 15 -10.47 -6.69 -5.69
N LYS A 16 -11.35 -6.19 -6.56
CA LYS A 16 -12.80 -6.07 -6.32
C LYS A 16 -13.50 -7.38 -5.92
N ASP A 17 -13.01 -8.51 -6.43
CA ASP A 17 -13.63 -9.84 -6.21
C ASP A 17 -13.10 -10.50 -4.92
N TRP A 18 -12.19 -9.85 -4.20
CA TRP A 18 -11.63 -10.35 -2.94
C TRP A 18 -12.48 -9.92 -1.74
N PRO A 19 -12.64 -10.79 -0.72
CA PRO A 19 -13.55 -10.54 0.41
C PRO A 19 -13.13 -9.35 1.29
N PHE A 20 -11.90 -8.85 1.16
CA PHE A 20 -11.39 -7.71 1.92
C PHE A 20 -11.50 -6.38 1.19
N TYR A 21 -11.96 -6.35 -0.07
CA TYR A 21 -11.93 -5.16 -0.93
C TYR A 21 -12.67 -3.96 -0.32
N ASP A 22 -13.92 -4.14 0.10
CA ASP A 22 -14.71 -3.06 0.69
C ASP A 22 -14.03 -2.53 1.97
N GLY A 23 -13.46 -3.43 2.78
CA GLY A 23 -12.72 -3.07 3.98
C GLY A 23 -11.44 -2.27 3.68
N LEU A 24 -10.74 -2.61 2.60
CA LEU A 24 -9.55 -1.89 2.12
C LEU A 24 -9.90 -0.47 1.68
N VAL A 25 -10.93 -0.32 0.84
CA VAL A 25 -11.38 0.99 0.35
C VAL A 25 -11.81 1.87 1.53
N GLN A 26 -12.62 1.34 2.44
CA GLN A 26 -13.08 2.08 3.62
C GLN A 26 -11.92 2.49 4.53
N TYR A 27 -10.92 1.62 4.70
CA TYR A 27 -9.74 1.97 5.48
C TYR A 27 -8.93 3.10 4.84
N MET A 28 -8.64 3.01 3.54
CA MET A 28 -7.89 4.03 2.83
C MET A 28 -8.64 5.36 2.76
N HIS A 29 -9.98 5.32 2.78
CA HIS A 29 -10.83 6.51 2.86
C HIS A 29 -10.94 7.08 4.28
N SER A 30 -10.59 6.34 5.33
CA SER A 30 -10.83 6.74 6.72
C SER A 30 -10.01 7.95 7.21
N GLY A 31 -9.00 8.37 6.46
CA GLY A 31 -8.17 9.52 6.81
C GLY A 31 -7.31 10.04 5.67
N PRO A 32 -6.55 11.12 5.92
CA PRO A 32 -5.73 11.73 4.89
C PRO A 32 -4.54 10.84 4.52
N ILE A 33 -4.21 10.83 3.23
CA ILE A 33 -3.03 10.17 2.66
C ILE A 33 -1.99 11.18 2.20
N VAL A 34 -0.75 10.72 2.08
CA VAL A 34 0.33 11.43 1.39
C VAL A 34 0.59 10.71 0.07
N ALA A 35 0.14 11.30 -1.04
CA ALA A 35 0.42 10.79 -2.38
C ALA A 35 1.76 11.36 -2.87
N MET A 36 2.59 10.54 -3.49
CA MET A 36 3.94 10.91 -3.91
C MET A 36 4.39 10.08 -5.13
N VAL A 37 5.32 10.65 -5.91
CA VAL A 37 5.97 9.99 -7.05
C VAL A 37 7.47 10.04 -6.81
N TRP A 38 8.14 8.91 -6.99
CA TRP A 38 9.58 8.75 -6.79
C TRP A 38 10.23 8.42 -8.12
N GLU A 39 11.38 9.01 -8.39
CA GLU A 39 12.18 8.75 -9.58
C GLU A 39 13.52 8.14 -9.18
N GLY A 40 13.98 7.15 -9.96
CA GLY A 40 15.28 6.54 -9.77
C GLY A 40 15.46 5.24 -10.53
N LEU A 41 16.70 4.75 -10.55
CA LEU A 41 17.02 3.46 -11.15
C LEU A 41 16.33 2.32 -10.38
N ASN A 42 15.56 1.49 -11.09
CA ASN A 42 14.79 0.39 -10.51
C ASN A 42 13.85 0.83 -9.37
N VAL A 43 13.32 2.07 -9.42
CA VAL A 43 12.60 2.69 -8.30
C VAL A 43 11.43 1.85 -7.77
N ILE A 44 10.74 1.11 -8.63
CA ILE A 44 9.60 0.26 -8.25
C ILE A 44 10.08 -0.90 -7.37
N LYS A 45 11.08 -1.66 -7.87
CA LYS A 45 11.67 -2.78 -7.13
C LYS A 45 12.32 -2.30 -5.82
N THR A 46 13.11 -1.23 -5.89
CA THR A 46 13.78 -0.66 -4.71
C THR A 46 12.75 -0.15 -3.69
N GLY A 47 11.69 0.53 -4.15
CA GLY A 47 10.57 0.97 -3.33
C GLY A 47 9.91 -0.21 -2.61
N ARG A 48 9.56 -1.27 -3.35
CA ARG A 48 8.96 -2.49 -2.78
C ARG A 48 9.83 -3.13 -1.69
N VAL A 49 11.15 -3.15 -1.87
CA VAL A 49 12.09 -3.64 -0.86
C VAL A 49 12.08 -2.74 0.39
N MET A 50 12.05 -1.41 0.23
CA MET A 50 11.97 -0.47 1.36
C MET A 50 10.64 -0.58 2.11
N LEU A 51 9.53 -0.80 1.40
CA LEU A 51 8.21 -1.00 1.99
C LEU A 51 8.18 -2.27 2.85
N GLY A 52 8.77 -3.36 2.35
CA GLY A 52 8.67 -4.69 2.94
C GLY A 52 7.47 -5.50 2.40
N GLU A 53 7.39 -6.75 2.84
CA GLU A 53 6.34 -7.69 2.43
C GLU A 53 4.95 -7.22 2.87
N THR A 54 3.90 -7.64 2.15
CA THR A 54 2.53 -7.22 2.46
C THR A 54 2.11 -7.63 3.88
N ASN A 55 2.56 -8.81 4.31
CA ASN A 55 2.41 -9.27 5.68
C ASN A 55 3.60 -8.81 6.54
N PRO A 56 3.38 -7.98 7.58
CA PRO A 56 4.48 -7.43 8.38
C PRO A 56 5.38 -8.49 9.03
N ILE A 57 4.84 -9.66 9.41
CA ILE A 57 5.64 -10.73 10.03
C ILE A 57 6.70 -11.31 9.08
N ASP A 58 6.47 -11.20 7.78
CA ASP A 58 7.38 -11.67 6.72
C ASP A 58 8.35 -10.55 6.29
N SER A 59 8.17 -9.33 6.80
CA SER A 59 9.04 -8.19 6.50
C SER A 59 10.33 -8.23 7.32
N LYS A 60 11.45 -7.86 6.69
CA LYS A 60 12.74 -7.76 7.38
C LYS A 60 12.79 -6.51 8.26
N PRO A 61 13.50 -6.55 9.41
CA PRO A 61 13.83 -5.34 10.16
C PRO A 61 14.52 -4.29 9.29
N GLY A 62 14.17 -3.02 9.46
CA GLY A 62 14.62 -1.89 8.64
C GLY A 62 13.71 -1.58 7.44
N ALA A 63 12.79 -2.47 7.07
CA ALA A 63 11.73 -2.14 6.11
C ALA A 63 10.58 -1.43 6.84
N ILE A 64 9.86 -0.55 6.15
CA ILE A 64 8.77 0.26 6.74
C ILE A 64 7.74 -0.62 7.46
N ARG A 65 7.30 -1.71 6.82
CA ARG A 65 6.35 -2.65 7.43
C ARG A 65 6.95 -3.51 8.52
N GLY A 66 8.24 -3.86 8.42
CA GLY A 66 8.95 -4.61 9.45
C GLY A 66 9.10 -3.81 10.75
N ASP A 67 9.31 -2.50 10.64
CA ASP A 67 9.55 -1.64 11.80
C ASP A 67 8.27 -1.03 12.38
N LEU A 68 7.26 -0.77 11.55
CA LEU A 68 6.10 0.05 11.94
C LEU A 68 4.75 -0.68 11.90
N CYS A 69 4.68 -1.92 11.38
CA CYS A 69 3.42 -2.63 11.20
C CYS A 69 3.39 -3.96 11.95
N ILE A 70 2.18 -4.38 12.34
CA ILE A 70 1.95 -5.68 12.99
C ILE A 70 0.94 -6.53 12.20
N GLN A 71 -0.07 -5.90 11.61
CA GLN A 71 -1.18 -6.58 10.94
C GLN A 71 -1.23 -6.26 9.44
N VAL A 72 -1.59 -7.25 8.62
CA VAL A 72 -1.65 -7.14 7.14
C VAL A 72 -2.59 -6.01 6.68
N GLY A 73 -3.77 -5.89 7.28
CA GLY A 73 -4.77 -4.86 6.94
C GLY A 73 -4.47 -3.45 7.48
N ARG A 74 -3.34 -3.26 8.16
CA ARG A 74 -2.89 -2.01 8.79
C ARG A 74 -1.39 -1.81 8.52
N ASN A 75 -0.99 -1.89 7.26
CA ASN A 75 0.42 -1.93 6.85
C ASN A 75 1.00 -0.58 6.37
N ILE A 76 0.34 0.54 6.73
CA ILE A 76 0.79 1.95 6.68
C ILE A 76 1.05 2.53 5.28
N ILE A 77 1.56 1.75 4.32
CA ILE A 77 2.10 2.25 3.06
C ILE A 77 1.71 1.36 1.88
N HIS A 78 1.43 2.00 0.75
CA HIS A 78 1.21 1.38 -0.55
C HIS A 78 2.34 1.78 -1.52
N GLY A 79 2.61 0.94 -2.51
CA GLY A 79 3.53 1.24 -3.60
C GLY A 79 3.26 0.34 -4.79
N SER A 80 3.44 0.89 -6.00
CA SER A 80 3.29 0.18 -7.26
C SER A 80 4.11 -1.11 -7.27
N ASP A 81 3.57 -2.15 -7.90
CA ASP A 81 4.17 -3.48 -8.03
C ASP A 81 4.70 -3.75 -9.44
N SER A 82 4.22 -3.03 -10.45
CA SER A 82 4.71 -3.05 -11.83
C SER A 82 4.99 -1.65 -12.40
N VAL A 83 5.62 -1.64 -13.57
CA VAL A 83 5.91 -0.43 -14.38
C VAL A 83 4.67 0.09 -15.11
N ASP A 84 3.76 -0.82 -15.45
CA ASP A 84 2.44 -0.53 -16.01
C ASP A 84 1.46 -0.18 -14.88
#